data_AF-A0A9P4I4P7-F1
#
_entry.id   AF-A0A9P4I4P7-F1
#
_cell.length_a   1.000
_cell.length_b   1.000
_cell.length_c   1.000
_cell.angle_alpha   90.00
_cell.angle_beta   90.00
_cell.angle_gamma   90.00
#
_symmetry.space_group_name_H-M   'P 1'
#
loop_
_entity.id
_entity.type
_entity.pdbx_description
1 polymer ?
#
loop_
_entity_poly.entity_id
_entity_poly.type
_entity_poly.pdbx_seq_one_letter_code
_entity_poly.pdbx_strand_id
1 'polypeptide(L)' 'HASHCFDYLRQAIMCSGDMALEKAALKDQKPVRSVNGWGVTHQCRDWDAMFEWVERHRT' A
#
# COMPACT_ATOMS: atom_id res chain seq x y z
N HIS A 1 -4.76 27.84 -7.84
CA HIS A 1 -4.67 26.85 -8.94
C HIS A 1 -3.74 25.70 -8.58
N ALA A 2 -2.43 25.93 -8.39
CA ALA A 2 -1.48 24.87 -8.00
C ALA A 2 -1.88 24.12 -6.71
N SER A 3 -2.42 24.82 -5.71
CA SER A 3 -2.95 24.23 -4.47
C SER A 3 -3.98 23.12 -4.70
N HIS A 4 -4.88 23.28 -5.67
CA HIS A 4 -5.91 22.27 -5.97
C HIS A 4 -5.31 21.04 -6.66
N CYS A 5 -4.29 21.21 -7.50
CA CYS A 5 -3.58 20.09 -8.09
C CYS A 5 -2.92 19.22 -7.01
N PHE A 6 -2.24 19.84 -6.04
CA PHE A 6 -1.62 19.10 -4.93
C PHE A 6 -2.67 18.42 -4.04
N ASP A 7 -3.82 19.05 -3.82
CA ASP A 7 -4.89 18.42 -3.04
C ASP A 7 -5.47 17.19 -3.77
N TYR A 8 -5.66 17.25 -5.09
CA TYR A 8 -6.08 16.06 -5.85
C TYR A 8 -5.05 14.93 -5.82
N LEU A 9 -3.75 15.25 -5.93
CA LEU A 9 -2.71 14.23 -5.80
C LEU A 9 -2.72 13.59 -4.41
N ARG A 10 -2.87 14.40 -3.36
CA ARG A 10 -2.99 13.91 -1.98
C ARG A 10 -4.20 12.99 -1.83
N GLN A 11 -5.37 13.40 -2.29
CA GLN A 11 -6.59 12.58 -2.22
C GLN A 11 -6.45 11.26 -3.01
N ALA A 12 -5.82 11.29 -4.19
CA ALA A 12 -5.59 10.09 -4.99
C ALA A 12 -4.67 9.08 -4.30
N ILE A 13 -3.59 9.56 -3.67
CA ILE A 13 -2.68 8.73 -2.88
C ILE A 13 -3.42 8.12 -1.68
N MET A 14 -4.20 8.93 -0.96
CA MET A 14 -4.95 8.45 0.21
C MET A 14 -6.00 7.40 -0.14
N CYS A 15 -6.72 7.59 -1.24
CA CYS A 15 -7.73 6.64 -1.72
C CYS A 15 -7.10 5.32 -2.19
N SER A 16 -5.87 5.38 -2.69
CA SER A 16 -5.13 4.23 -3.20
C SER A 16 -4.12 3.67 -2.19
N GLY A 17 -4.23 4.05 -0.92
CA GLY A 17 -3.34 3.59 0.14
C GLY A 17 -3.53 2.10 0.40
N ASP A 18 -2.55 1.30 0.01
CA ASP A 18 -2.55 -0.15 0.24
C ASP A 18 -1.42 -0.56 1.20
N MET A 19 -1.77 -1.38 2.19
CA MET A 19 -0.85 -1.93 3.19
C MET A 19 -0.69 -3.45 3.08
N ALA A 20 -1.19 -4.06 2.00
CA ALA A 20 -1.07 -5.49 1.75
C ALA A 20 0.41 -5.90 1.63
N LEU A 21 0.81 -6.91 2.41
CA LEU A 21 2.14 -7.48 2.31
C LEU A 21 2.27 -8.34 1.05
N GLU A 22 3.29 -8.09 0.25
CA GLU A 22 3.57 -8.90 -0.92
C GLU A 22 4.12 -10.28 -0.52
N LYS A 23 3.73 -11.31 -1.29
CA LYS A 23 4.23 -12.67 -1.11
C LYS A 23 5.57 -12.83 -1.81
N ALA A 24 6.41 -13.73 -1.28
CA ALA A 24 7.62 -14.15 -1.96
C ALA A 24 7.29 -14.75 -3.34
N ALA A 25 8.02 -14.33 -4.36
CA ALA A 25 7.94 -14.90 -5.70
C ALA A 25 8.33 -16.39 -5.67
N LEU A 26 7.75 -17.17 -6.58
CA LEU A 26 8.02 -18.60 -6.71
C LEU A 26 8.92 -18.87 -7.92
N LYS A 27 9.96 -19.67 -7.71
CA LYS A 27 10.77 -20.28 -8.77
C LYS A 27 10.76 -21.79 -8.56
N ASP A 28 10.33 -22.55 -9.57
CA ASP A 28 10.18 -24.01 -9.47
C ASP A 28 9.36 -24.44 -8.23
N GLN A 29 8.25 -23.72 -7.97
CA GLN A 29 7.37 -23.87 -6.80
C GLN A 29 8.04 -23.65 -5.42
N LYS A 30 9.24 -23.08 -5.38
CA LYS A 30 9.94 -22.73 -4.14
C LYS A 30 10.00 -21.20 -3.97
N PRO A 31 9.77 -20.68 -2.75
CA PRO A 31 9.89 -19.26 -2.48
C PRO A 31 11.33 -18.80 -2.64
N VAL A 32 11.53 -17.67 -3.33
CA VAL A 32 12.82 -16.98 -3.45
C VAL A 32 12.78 -15.64 -2.72
N ARG A 33 13.95 -15.07 -2.42
CA ARG A 33 14.08 -13.73 -1.83
C ARG A 33 13.84 -12.63 -2.89
N SER A 34 12.65 -12.63 -3.47
CA SER A 34 12.17 -11.64 -4.42
C SER A 34 10.66 -11.52 -4.30
N VAL A 35 10.09 -10.40 -4.73
CA VAL A 35 8.65 -10.15 -4.82
C VAL A 35 8.31 -9.78 -6.26
N ASN A 36 7.10 -10.09 -6.71
CA ASN A 36 6.66 -9.82 -8.08
C ASN A 36 5.27 -9.16 -8.17
N GLY A 37 4.64 -8.86 -7.04
CA GLY A 37 3.33 -8.21 -6.95
C GLY A 37 2.11 -9.04 -7.37
N TRP A 38 2.27 -10.29 -7.83
CA TRP A 38 1.15 -11.09 -8.33
C TRP A 38 0.50 -11.97 -7.25
N GLY A 39 -0.82 -12.17 -7.34
CA GLY A 39 -1.57 -13.03 -6.41
C GLY A 39 -1.72 -12.44 -5.00
N VAL A 40 -1.55 -11.12 -4.89
CA VAL A 40 -1.85 -10.32 -3.70
C VAL A 40 -3.26 -9.76 -3.86
N THR A 41 -4.10 -9.96 -2.85
CA THR A 41 -5.46 -9.42 -2.86
C THR A 41 -5.44 -8.01 -2.29
N HIS A 42 -5.68 -7.04 -3.15
CA HIS A 42 -5.81 -5.63 -2.77
C HIS A 42 -7.26 -5.35 -2.37
N GLN A 43 -7.47 -4.62 -1.28
CA GLN A 43 -8.80 -4.25 -0.80
C GLN A 43 -8.77 -2.78 -0.36
N CYS A 44 -9.85 -2.05 -0.63
CA CYS A 44 -9.99 -0.69 -0.12
C CYS A 44 -9.92 -0.68 1.41
N ARG A 45 -9.22 0.30 1.96
CA ARG A 45 -9.02 0.48 3.40
C ARG A 45 -9.46 1.87 3.84
N ASP A 46 -9.81 1.95 5.11
CA ASP A 46 -10.06 3.22 5.79
C ASP A 46 -8.73 3.94 6.01
N TRP A 47 -8.58 5.12 5.42
CA TRP A 47 -7.37 5.92 5.51
C TRP A 47 -7.04 6.31 6.97
N ASP A 48 -8.04 6.68 7.76
CA ASP A 48 -7.82 7.14 9.13
C ASP A 48 -7.30 5.99 9.99
N ALA A 49 -7.86 4.80 9.83
CA ALA A 49 -7.38 3.60 10.51
C ALA A 49 -5.93 3.24 10.12
N MET A 50 -5.58 3.38 8.84
CA MET A 50 -4.21 3.16 8.36
C MET A 50 -3.23 4.16 9.00
N PHE A 51 -3.56 5.45 8.91
CA PHE A 51 -2.69 6.52 9.40
C PHE A 51 -2.46 6.41 10.91
N GLU A 52 -3.54 6.16 11.66
CA GLU A 52 -3.48 5.99 13.11
C GLU A 52 -2.64 4.76 13.51
N TRP A 53 -2.72 3.67 12.73
CA TRP A 53 -1.85 2.51 12.96
C TRP A 53 -0.37 2.84 12.75
N VAL A 54 -0.02 3.56 11.68
CA VAL A 54 1.38 3.94 11.39
C VAL A 54 1.93 4.86 12.48
N GLU A 55 1.16 5.88 12.88
CA GLU A 55 1.60 6.83 13.90
C GLU A 55 1.82 6.15 15.27
N ARG A 56 0.99 5.17 15.64
CA ARG A 56 1.20 4.37 16.86
C ARG A 56 2.48 3.53 16.85
N HIS A 57 3.00 3.16 15.68
CA HIS A 57 4.16 2.27 15.52
C HIS A 57 5.38 2.96 14.89
N ARG A 58 5.47 4.29 14.99
CA ARG A 58 6.51 5.09 14.31
C ARG A 58 7.92 5.00 14.93
N THR A 59 8.13 4.13 15.92
CA THR A 59 9.36 3.98 16.71
C THR A 59 10.21 2.80 16.28
#